data_AF-A0A9E0B9A4-F1
#
_entry.id   AF-A0A9E0B9A4-F1
#
_cell.length_a   1.000
_cell.length_b   1.000
_cell.length_c   1.000
_cell.angle_alpha   90.00
_cell.angle_beta   90.00
_cell.angle_gamma   90.00
#
_symmetry.space_group_name_H-M   'P 1'
#
loop_
_entity.id
_entity.type
_entity.pdbx_description
1 polymer ?
#
loop_
_entity_poly.entity_id
_entity_poly.type
_entity_poly.pdbx_seq_one_letter_code
_entity_poly.pdbx_strand_id
1 'polypeptide(L)'
;MNLLTFLADFKGYVLGSITPAEWAAALLFAMVGVSISLGRYTNTRDKHSERTPLKFNFWFMLTDNAGRIWINLLSVLIFLRFSPELIGTKLTMLSAFFVGLSIDKLTIWLREKNIIDKK
;
A
#
# COMPACT_ATOMS: atom_id res chain seq x y z
N MET A 1 31.75 -16.82 0.62
CA MET A 1 30.46 -16.70 -0.09
C MET A 1 30.66 -15.80 -1.29
N ASN A 2 30.24 -16.20 -2.50
CA ASN A 2 30.37 -15.35 -3.69
C ASN A 2 29.13 -14.46 -3.87
N LEU A 3 29.24 -13.42 -4.70
CA LEU A 3 28.15 -12.45 -4.90
C LEU A 3 26.87 -13.10 -5.42
N LEU A 4 26.98 -14.09 -6.31
CA LEU A 4 25.82 -14.78 -6.88
C LEU A 4 25.04 -15.55 -5.82
N THR A 5 25.74 -16.28 -4.94
CA THR A 5 25.12 -16.99 -3.81
C THR A 5 24.45 -16.02 -2.84
N PHE A 6 25.12 -14.92 -2.50
CA PHE A 6 24.54 -13.89 -1.64
C PHE A 6 23.26 -13.30 -2.22
N LEU A 7 23.25 -12.94 -3.51
CA LEU A 7 22.08 -12.36 -4.17
C LEU A 7 20.91 -13.34 -4.27
N ALA A 8 21.19 -14.63 -4.49
CA ALA A 8 20.16 -15.67 -4.52
C ALA A 8 19.50 -15.84 -3.15
N ASP A 9 20.30 -15.94 -2.08
CA ASP A 9 19.81 -16.08 -0.71
C ASP A 9 19.05 -14.82 -0.27
N PHE A 10 19.63 -13.64 -0.51
CA PHE A 10 18.99 -12.36 -0.21
C PHE A 10 17.63 -12.22 -0.89
N LYS A 11 17.55 -12.55 -2.19
CA LYS A 11 16.28 -12.58 -2.92
C LYS A 11 15.29 -13.55 -2.27
N GLY A 12 15.74 -14.75 -1.88
CA GLY A 12 14.91 -15.74 -1.18
C GLY A 12 14.36 -15.18 0.14
N TYR A 13 15.16 -14.48 0.92
CA TYR A 13 14.71 -13.85 2.17
C TYR A 13 13.75 -12.69 1.95
N VAL A 14 13.88 -11.93 0.86
CA VAL A 14 13.04 -10.75 0.55
C VAL A 14 11.73 -11.11 -0.14
N LEU A 15 11.70 -12.16 -0.97
CA LEU A 15 10.49 -12.54 -1.71
C LEU A 15 9.79 -13.77 -1.11
N GLY A 16 10.49 -14.55 -0.28
CA GLY A 16 9.98 -15.81 0.25
C GLY A 16 9.71 -16.81 -0.88
N SER A 17 8.54 -17.43 -0.85
CA SER A 17 8.09 -18.42 -1.83
C SER A 17 7.47 -17.81 -3.10
N ILE A 18 7.40 -16.49 -3.21
CA ILE A 18 6.76 -15.78 -4.31
C ILE A 18 7.78 -15.46 -5.40
N THR A 19 7.42 -15.66 -6.67
CA THR A 19 8.29 -15.26 -7.78
C THR A 19 8.36 -13.74 -7.93
N PRO A 20 9.44 -13.17 -8.48
CA PRO A 20 9.52 -11.72 -8.72
C PRO A 20 8.36 -11.17 -9.55
N ALA A 21 7.87 -11.95 -10.53
CA ALA A 21 6.75 -11.57 -11.37
C ALA A 21 5.43 -11.52 -10.60
N GLU A 22 5.14 -12.55 -9.79
CA GLU A 22 3.96 -12.56 -8.92
C GLU A 22 4.01 -11.42 -7.89
N TRP A 23 5.18 -11.16 -7.30
CA TRP A 23 5.35 -10.06 -6.35
C TRP A 23 5.09 -8.69 -6.98
N ALA A 24 5.64 -8.45 -8.19
CA ALA A 24 5.43 -7.20 -8.91
C ALA A 24 3.96 -7.00 -9.32
N ALA A 25 3.30 -8.07 -9.79
CA ALA A 25 1.88 -8.03 -10.12
C ALA A 25 1.02 -7.77 -8.87
N ALA A 26 1.32 -8.44 -7.75
CA ALA A 26 0.60 -8.24 -6.49
C ALA A 26 0.76 -6.80 -5.97
N LEU A 27 1.98 -6.24 -6.05
CA LEU A 27 2.24 -4.85 -5.71
C LEU A 27 1.40 -3.91 -6.58
N LEU A 28 1.35 -4.12 -7.89
CA LEU A 28 0.54 -3.31 -8.80
C LEU A 28 -0.95 -3.34 -8.40
N PHE A 29 -1.53 -4.53 -8.19
CA PHE A 29 -2.95 -4.65 -7.81
C PHE A 29 -3.25 -4.07 -6.43
N ALA A 30 -2.35 -4.24 -5.47
CA ALA A 30 -2.47 -3.60 -4.15
C ALA A 30 -2.44 -2.07 -4.26
N MET A 31 -1.55 -1.51 -5.08
CA MET A 31 -1.48 -0.06 -5.31
C MET A 31 -2.73 0.49 -6.02
N VAL A 32 -3.35 -0.29 -6.92
CA VAL A 32 -4.66 0.05 -7.48
C VAL A 32 -5.72 0.13 -6.38
N GLY A 33 -5.76 -0.83 -5.46
CA GLY A 33 -6.65 -0.82 -4.31
C GLY A 33 -6.44 0.41 -3.41
N VAL A 34 -5.19 0.71 -3.06
CA VAL A 34 -4.81 1.91 -2.29
C VAL A 34 -5.27 3.18 -3.00
N SER A 35 -5.05 3.29 -4.31
CA SER A 35 -5.41 4.47 -5.11
C SER A 35 -6.91 4.71 -5.15
N ILE A 36 -7.72 3.65 -5.30
CA ILE A 36 -9.19 3.75 -5.24
C ILE A 36 -9.63 4.26 -3.86
N SER A 37 -9.04 3.72 -2.80
CA SER A 37 -9.40 4.13 -1.43
C SER A 37 -9.02 5.58 -1.14
N LEU A 38 -7.83 6.03 -1.58
CA LEU A 38 -7.38 7.43 -1.52
C LEU A 38 -8.29 8.37 -2.31
N GLY A 39 -8.67 7.98 -3.54
CA GLY A 39 -9.56 8.77 -4.38
C GLY A 39 -10.93 8.97 -3.74
N ARG A 40 -11.49 7.92 -3.12
CA ARG A 40 -12.74 8.01 -2.36
C ARG A 40 -12.64 9.01 -1.21
N TYR A 41 -11.55 8.95 -0.43
CA TYR A 41 -11.33 9.87 0.69
C TYR A 41 -11.18 11.33 0.23
N THR A 42 -10.49 11.55 -0.89
CA THR A 42 -10.29 12.89 -1.45
C THR A 42 -11.62 13.50 -1.92
N ASN A 43 -12.50 12.69 -2.50
CA ASN A 43 -13.82 13.14 -2.97
C ASN A 43 -14.80 13.47 -1.82
N THR A 44 -14.57 12.98 -0.61
CA THR A 44 -15.40 13.25 0.58
C THR A 44 -14.96 14.47 1.39
N ARG A 45 -13.94 15.21 0.93
CA ARG A 45 -13.45 16.39 1.65
C ARG A 45 -14.38 17.59 1.51
N ASP A 46 -14.29 18.48 2.51
CA ASP A 46 -15.01 19.74 2.52
C ASP A 46 -14.55 20.64 1.36
N LYS A 47 -15.49 20.94 0.46
CA LYS A 47 -15.31 21.78 -0.71
C LYS A 47 -15.32 23.27 -0.37
N HIS A 48 -15.70 23.63 0.86
CA HIS A 48 -15.75 25.01 1.35
C HIS A 48 -14.43 25.49 1.98
N SER A 49 -13.45 24.60 2.14
CA SER A 49 -12.10 24.98 2.55
C SER A 49 -11.36 25.72 1.44
N GLU A 50 -10.78 26.89 1.75
CA GLU A 50 -9.95 27.68 0.82
C GLU A 50 -8.75 26.89 0.25
N ARG A 51 -8.33 25.83 0.94
CA ARG A 51 -7.19 24.98 0.55
C ARG A 51 -7.58 23.80 -0.35
N THR A 52 -8.88 23.55 -0.58
CA THR A 52 -9.35 22.42 -1.39
C THR A 52 -9.71 22.92 -2.80
N PRO A 53 -9.13 22.36 -3.89
CA PRO A 53 -9.51 22.75 -5.24
C PRO A 53 -10.96 22.36 -5.55
N LEU A 54 -11.70 23.25 -6.23
CA LEU A 54 -13.10 23.04 -6.63
C LEU A 54 -13.29 21.87 -7.62
N LYS A 55 -12.22 21.47 -8.32
CA LYS A 55 -12.18 20.34 -9.26
C LYS A 55 -11.11 19.34 -8.83
N PHE A 56 -11.31 18.06 -9.14
CA PHE A 56 -10.30 17.03 -8.87
C PHE A 56 -8.95 17.41 -9.48
N ASN A 57 -7.92 17.40 -8.66
CA ASN A 57 -6.55 17.64 -9.06
C ASN A 57 -5.69 16.47 -8.57
N PHE A 58 -5.17 15.70 -9.52
CA PHE A 58 -4.36 14.51 -9.23
C PHE A 58 -3.09 14.84 -8.45
N TRP A 59 -2.42 15.94 -8.80
CA TRP A 59 -1.22 16.39 -8.09
C TRP A 59 -1.53 16.78 -6.66
N PHE A 60 -2.65 17.51 -6.45
CA PHE A 60 -3.11 17.84 -5.11
C PHE A 60 -3.39 16.58 -4.28
N MET A 61 -4.09 15.59 -4.84
CA MET A 61 -4.34 14.31 -4.18
C MET A 61 -3.04 13.63 -3.75
N LEU A 62 -2.04 13.59 -4.65
CA LEU A 62 -0.75 12.97 -4.35
C LEU A 62 0.04 13.72 -3.28
N THR A 63 0.17 15.05 -3.39
CA THR A 63 0.98 15.84 -2.45
C THR A 63 0.35 15.89 -1.06
N ASP A 64 -0.97 16.06 -1.01
CA ASP A 64 -1.72 16.15 0.23
C ASP A 64 -1.78 14.80 0.98
N ASN A 65 -1.75 13.69 0.23
CA ASN A 65 -1.74 12.35 0.81
C ASN A 65 -0.36 11.68 0.74
N ALA A 66 0.72 12.42 0.47
CA ALA A 66 2.05 11.84 0.26
C ALA A 66 2.51 10.96 1.43
N GLY A 67 2.30 11.42 2.67
CA GLY A 67 2.61 10.63 3.86
C GLY A 67 1.77 9.35 3.96
N ARG A 68 0.49 9.41 3.61
CA ARG A 68 -0.41 8.24 3.62
C ARG A 68 -0.08 7.26 2.50
N ILE A 69 0.25 7.74 1.32
CA ILE A 69 0.74 6.93 0.19
C ILE A 69 2.01 6.18 0.61
N TRP A 70 2.94 6.86 1.27
CA TRP A 70 4.19 6.24 1.73
C TRP A 70 3.95 5.16 2.78
N ILE A 71 3.12 5.43 3.79
CA ILE A 71 2.74 4.44 4.80
C ILE A 71 2.06 3.24 4.14
N ASN A 72 1.08 3.47 3.27
CA ASN A 72 0.37 2.40 2.58
C ASN A 72 1.31 1.55 1.71
N LEU A 73 2.25 2.18 0.99
CA LEU A 73 3.25 1.47 0.21
C LEU A 73 4.11 0.55 1.10
N LEU A 74 4.65 1.08 2.20
CA LEU A 74 5.43 0.28 3.16
C LEU A 74 4.61 -0.86 3.76
N SER A 75 3.36 -0.58 4.16
CA SER A 75 2.45 -1.60 4.69
C SER A 75 2.15 -2.68 3.66
N VAL A 76 1.95 -2.32 2.38
CA VAL A 76 1.75 -3.30 1.29
C VAL A 76 3.00 -4.16 1.15
N LEU A 77 4.20 -3.58 1.10
CA LEU A 77 5.45 -4.34 0.96
C LEU A 77 5.64 -5.34 2.10
N ILE A 78 5.40 -4.91 3.35
CA ILE A 78 5.45 -5.78 4.53
C ILE A 78 4.39 -6.88 4.38
N PHE A 79 3.15 -6.53 4.04
CA PHE A 79 2.09 -7.53 3.92
C PHE A 79 2.40 -8.57 2.84
N LEU A 80 2.86 -8.14 1.65
CA LEU A 80 3.22 -9.07 0.58
C LEU A 80 4.30 -10.05 1.04
N ARG A 81 5.32 -9.56 1.77
CA ARG A 81 6.39 -10.40 2.32
C ARG A 81 5.86 -11.43 3.32
N PHE A 82 5.02 -11.01 4.25
CA PHE A 82 4.53 -11.88 5.33
C PHE A 82 3.23 -12.61 4.97
N SER A 83 2.65 -12.36 3.81
CA SER A 83 1.37 -12.96 3.40
C SER A 83 1.36 -14.49 3.39
N PRO A 84 2.43 -15.20 2.96
CA PRO A 84 2.44 -16.66 3.04
C PRO A 84 2.44 -17.16 4.49
N GLU A 85 3.06 -16.42 5.41
CA GLU A 85 3.15 -16.76 6.84
C GLU A 85 1.84 -16.43 7.58
N LEU A 86 1.16 -15.36 7.17
CA LEU A 86 -0.08 -14.89 7.80
C LEU A 86 -1.32 -15.67 7.35
N ILE A 87 -1.42 -15.99 6.05
CA ILE A 87 -2.62 -16.58 5.45
C ILE A 87 -2.44 -18.07 5.18
N GLY A 88 -1.18 -18.55 5.08
CA GLY A 88 -0.89 -19.95 4.74
C GLY A 88 -1.32 -20.35 3.31
N THR A 89 -1.75 -19.39 2.49
CA THR A 89 -2.20 -19.62 1.11
C THR A 89 -1.43 -18.74 0.15
N LYS A 90 -1.43 -19.13 -1.14
CA LYS A 90 -0.83 -18.32 -2.19
C LYS A 90 -1.59 -17.00 -2.34
N LEU A 91 -0.85 -15.90 -2.35
CA LEU A 91 -1.42 -14.60 -2.60
C LEU A 91 -1.94 -14.54 -4.05
N THR A 92 -3.22 -14.25 -4.21
CA THR A 92 -3.83 -14.00 -5.52
C THR A 92 -3.84 -12.51 -5.83
N MET A 93 -3.95 -12.14 -7.11
CA MET A 93 -4.04 -10.72 -7.50
C MET A 93 -5.30 -10.05 -6.93
N LEU A 94 -6.40 -10.83 -6.81
CA LEU A 94 -7.62 -10.37 -6.18
C LEU A 94 -7.42 -10.11 -4.68
N SER A 95 -6.74 -11.02 -3.97
CA SER A 95 -6.44 -10.79 -2.55
C SER A 95 -5.48 -9.60 -2.37
N ALA A 96 -4.48 -9.44 -3.24
CA ALA A 96 -3.58 -8.28 -3.21
C ALA A 96 -4.34 -6.95 -3.40
N PHE A 97 -5.31 -6.90 -4.31
CA PHE A 97 -6.19 -5.75 -4.50
C PHE A 97 -6.97 -5.41 -3.21
N PHE A 98 -7.61 -6.41 -2.59
CA PHE A 98 -8.37 -6.19 -1.35
C PHE A 98 -7.49 -5.84 -0.16
N VAL A 99 -6.26 -6.36 -0.11
CA VAL A 99 -5.24 -5.94 0.87
C VAL A 99 -4.95 -4.46 0.73
N GLY A 100 -4.71 -3.96 -0.50
CA GLY A 100 -4.52 -2.54 -0.75
C GLY A 100 -5.69 -1.67 -0.27
N LEU A 101 -6.92 -2.08 -0.57
CA LEU A 101 -8.13 -1.41 -0.06
C LEU A 101 -8.24 -1.43 1.47
N SER A 102 -7.75 -2.49 2.11
CA SER A 102 -7.88 -2.70 3.56
C SER A 102 -6.80 -1.99 4.35
N ILE A 103 -5.56 -1.98 3.84
CA ILE A 103 -4.41 -1.28 4.44
C ILE A 103 -4.71 0.20 4.59
N ASP A 104 -5.31 0.81 3.59
CA ASP A 104 -5.62 2.23 3.63
C ASP A 104 -6.66 2.57 4.72
N LYS A 105 -7.67 1.73 4.89
CA LYS A 105 -8.63 1.84 6.01
C LYS A 105 -7.96 1.61 7.37
N LEU A 106 -7.05 0.65 7.46
CA LEU A 106 -6.29 0.39 8.68
C LEU A 106 -5.45 1.61 9.07
N THR A 107 -4.79 2.25 8.10
CA THR A 107 -4.03 3.49 8.31
C THR A 107 -4.91 4.62 8.84
N ILE A 108 -6.12 4.80 8.28
CA ILE A 108 -7.10 5.77 8.80
C ILE A 108 -7.47 5.43 10.24
N TRP A 109 -7.82 4.16 10.51
CA TRP A 109 -8.21 3.71 11.84
C TRP A 109 -7.10 3.91 12.89
N LEU A 110 -5.86 3.59 12.54
CA LEU A 110 -4.69 3.82 13.42
C LEU A 110 -4.48 5.30 13.72
N ARG A 111 -4.73 6.18 12.74
CA ARG A 111 -4.70 7.63 12.93
C ARG A 111 -5.83 8.11 13.84
N GLU A 112 -7.05 7.59 13.68
CA GLU A 112 -8.19 7.91 14.55
C GLU A 112 -7.92 7.53 16.01
N LYS A 113 -7.20 6.43 16.22
CA LYS A 113 -6.75 5.94 17.54
C LYS A 113 -5.51 6.64 18.10
N ASN A 114 -4.99 7.68 17.43
CA ASN A 114 -3.75 8.39 17.80
C ASN A 114 -2.52 7.46 17.92
N ILE A 115 -2.50 6.31 17.23
CA ILE A 115 -1.34 5.42 17.20
C ILE A 115 -0.30 5.95 16.19
N ILE A 116 -0.78 6.61 15.13
CA ILE A 116 0.03 7.28 14.12
C ILE A 116 -0.38 8.75 14.10
N ASP A 117 0.61 9.63 13.98
CA ASP A 117 0.48 11.07 14.19
C ASP A 117 -0.55 11.73 13.26
N LYS A 118 -1.34 12.66 13.81
CA LYS A 118 -2.36 13.45 13.08
C LYS A 118 -1.69 14.68 12.46
N LYS A 119 -0.92 14.48 11.39
CA LYS A 119 -0.61 15.59 10.47
C LYS A 119 -1.76 15.81 9.50
#